data_AF-A0A7C5HQT3-F1
#
_entry.id   AF-A0A7C5HQT3-F1
#
_cell.length_a   1.000
_cell.length_b   1.000
_cell.length_c   1.000
_cell.angle_alpha   90.00
_cell.angle_beta   90.00
_cell.angle_gamma   90.00
#
_symmetry.space_group_name_H-M   'P 1'
#
loop_
_entity.id
_entity.type
_entity.pdbx_description
1 polymer ?
#
loop_
_entity_poly.entity_id
_entity_poly.type
_entity_poly.pdbx_seq_one_letter_code
_entity_poly.pdbx_strand_id
1 'polypeptide(L)'
;REFDVFQWTFEVDDPRNNPIVALFFVKQTQEILPVDSPAFCRCATRSHQPVDVQRPGKKIRWTTADAVPGMNPGNNHTFIGTTHSEICLLHQSDNKTAVHFETNISLDFQLSFPLNLMPEPMLKFMSDTIMSKIMQQATESMLCQVQADICCSAPAISAEGEKK
;
A
#
# COMPACT_ATOMS: atom_id res chain seq x y z
N ARG A 1 2.82 -22.18 -10.01
CA ARG A 1 1.90 -21.02 -10.04
C ARG A 1 1.95 -20.44 -8.64
N GLU A 2 3.02 -19.68 -8.37
CA GLU A 2 3.26 -19.01 -7.09
C GLU A 2 2.27 -17.85 -6.99
N PHE A 3 1.72 -17.65 -5.80
CA PHE A 3 0.68 -16.68 -5.56
C PHE A 3 1.30 -15.28 -5.56
N ASP A 4 0.81 -14.37 -6.41
CA ASP A 4 1.03 -12.90 -6.34
C ASP A 4 0.37 -12.33 -5.06
N VAL A 5 0.76 -12.86 -3.90
CA VAL A 5 0.24 -12.47 -2.60
C VAL A 5 1.42 -11.98 -1.77
N PHE A 6 1.37 -10.70 -1.43
CA PHE A 6 2.34 -10.04 -0.58
C PHE A 6 1.84 -10.07 0.86
N GLN A 7 2.74 -10.31 1.81
CA GLN A 7 2.45 -10.17 3.22
C GLN A 7 2.98 -8.82 3.70
N TRP A 8 2.10 -7.94 4.12
CA TRP A 8 2.48 -6.74 4.87
C TRP A 8 2.43 -7.05 6.35
N THR A 9 3.54 -6.79 7.04
CA THR A 9 3.69 -7.04 8.47
C THR A 9 3.97 -5.72 9.16
N PHE A 10 3.08 -5.33 10.06
CA PHE A 10 3.21 -4.12 10.85
C PHE A 10 3.30 -4.49 12.32
N GLU A 11 4.31 -3.99 12.99
CA GLU A 11 4.52 -4.23 14.41
C GLU A 11 4.44 -2.91 15.16
N VAL A 12 3.70 -2.90 16.26
CA VAL A 12 3.65 -1.79 17.21
C VAL A 12 3.74 -2.35 18.61
N ASP A 13 4.53 -1.71 19.47
CA ASP A 13 4.60 -2.09 20.87
C ASP A 13 3.37 -1.58 21.62
N ASP A 14 2.81 -2.44 22.46
CA ASP A 14 1.89 -1.99 23.49
C ASP A 14 2.64 -1.14 24.54
N PRO A 15 1.93 -0.37 25.38
CA PRO A 15 2.53 0.44 26.46
C PRO A 15 3.38 -0.32 27.49
N ARG A 16 3.29 -1.65 27.52
CA ARG A 16 4.07 -2.55 28.36
C ARG A 16 5.22 -3.21 27.58
N ASN A 17 5.51 -2.73 26.37
CA ASN A 17 6.48 -3.24 25.42
C ASN A 17 6.23 -4.70 24.98
N ASN A 18 4.96 -5.09 24.84
CA ASN A 18 4.59 -6.32 24.15
C ASN A 18 4.33 -6.03 22.67
N PRO A 19 5.01 -6.71 21.74
CA PRO A 19 4.82 -6.46 20.32
C PRO A 19 3.44 -6.97 19.88
N ILE A 20 2.68 -6.08 19.26
CA ILE A 20 1.43 -6.37 18.58
C ILE A 20 1.69 -6.34 17.08
N VAL A 21 1.37 -7.45 16.43
CA VAL A 21 1.64 -7.67 15.02
C VAL A 21 0.32 -7.64 14.25
N ALA A 22 0.24 -6.79 13.23
CA ALA A 22 -0.84 -6.77 12.26
C ALA A 22 -0.33 -7.30 10.93
N LEU A 23 -0.98 -8.34 10.42
CA LEU A 23 -0.66 -9.01 9.17
C LEU A 23 -1.75 -8.75 8.14
N PHE A 24 -1.34 -8.38 6.93
CA PHE A 24 -2.23 -8.23 5.80
C PHE A 24 -1.69 -9.05 4.64
N PHE A 25 -2.54 -9.90 4.06
CA PHE A 25 -2.21 -10.65 2.86
C PHE A 25 -2.90 -9.95 1.70
N VAL A 26 -2.12 -9.40 0.77
CA VAL A 26 -2.63 -8.54 -0.30
C VAL A 26 -2.22 -9.04 -1.67
N LYS A 27 -3.13 -8.94 -2.63
CA LYS A 27 -2.84 -9.09 -4.05
C LYS A 27 -2.67 -7.71 -4.65
N GLN A 28 -1.61 -7.52 -5.42
CA GLN A 28 -1.39 -6.31 -6.19
C GLN A 28 -1.90 -6.51 -7.61
N THR A 29 -2.72 -5.58 -8.10
CA THR A 29 -3.08 -5.49 -9.51
C THR A 29 -2.74 -4.12 -10.05
N GLN A 30 -2.34 -4.08 -11.31
CA GLN A 30 -2.04 -2.84 -12.01
C GLN A 30 -2.86 -2.79 -13.29
N GLU A 31 -3.50 -1.66 -13.52
CA GLU A 31 -4.32 -1.42 -14.69
C GLU A 31 -4.01 -0.04 -15.29
N ILE A 32 -4.09 0.04 -16.62
CA ILE A 32 -4.10 1.34 -17.30
C ILE A 32 -5.44 2.00 -16.96
N LEU A 33 -5.41 3.28 -16.61
CA LEU A 33 -6.59 4.05 -16.28
C LEU A 33 -6.98 4.91 -17.49
N PRO A 34 -7.99 4.51 -18.29
CA PRO A 34 -8.38 5.26 -19.49
C PRO A 34 -8.86 6.67 -19.14
N VAL A 35 -8.57 7.63 -20.01
CA VAL A 35 -8.90 9.05 -19.84
C VAL A 35 -10.41 9.27 -19.60
N ASP A 36 -11.24 8.49 -20.28
CA ASP A 36 -12.70 8.56 -20.24
C ASP A 36 -13.31 7.75 -19.09
N SER A 37 -12.49 7.05 -18.30
CA SER A 37 -13.00 6.24 -17.20
C SER A 37 -13.53 7.11 -16.05
N PRO A 38 -14.60 6.67 -15.36
CA PRO A 38 -15.12 7.39 -14.19
C PRO A 38 -14.07 7.58 -13.08
N ALA A 39 -13.15 6.62 -12.94
CA ALA A 39 -12.06 6.70 -11.97
C ALA A 39 -11.01 7.75 -12.36
N PHE A 40 -10.67 7.89 -13.65
CA PHE A 40 -9.81 8.98 -14.13
C PHE A 40 -10.44 10.35 -13.85
N CYS A 41 -11.70 10.55 -14.23
CA CYS A 41 -12.41 11.81 -14.01
C CYS A 41 -12.50 12.19 -12.52
N ARG A 42 -12.77 11.22 -11.65
CA ARG A 42 -12.83 11.44 -10.19
C ARG A 42 -11.48 11.89 -9.62
N CYS A 43 -10.38 11.33 -10.12
CA CYS A 43 -9.05 11.71 -9.67
C CYS A 43 -8.65 13.07 -10.27
N ALA A 44 -8.85 13.28 -11.57
CA ALA A 44 -8.54 14.53 -12.25
C ALA A 44 -9.28 15.74 -11.64
N THR A 45 -10.55 15.59 -11.27
CA THR A 45 -11.33 16.67 -10.61
C THR A 45 -10.86 17.00 -9.20
N ARG A 46 -10.19 16.08 -8.50
CA ARG A 46 -9.62 16.30 -7.17
C ARG A 46 -8.19 16.87 -7.23
N SER A 47 -7.57 16.91 -8.41
CA SER A 47 -6.23 17.47 -8.57
C SER A 47 -6.28 19.00 -8.52
N HIS A 48 -5.42 19.61 -7.71
CA HIS A 48 -5.28 21.07 -7.65
C HIS A 48 -4.61 21.65 -8.90
N GLN A 49 -3.95 20.82 -9.69
CA GLN A 49 -3.28 21.20 -10.93
C GLN A 49 -3.90 20.50 -12.14
N PRO A 50 -3.87 21.12 -13.34
CA PRO A 50 -4.39 20.52 -14.55
C PRO A 50 -3.70 19.18 -14.84
N VAL A 51 -4.51 18.15 -15.04
CA VAL A 51 -4.07 16.82 -15.47
C VAL A 51 -4.10 16.77 -17.00
N ASP A 52 -3.13 16.09 -17.61
CA ASP A 52 -3.11 15.81 -19.04
C ASP A 52 -4.21 14.81 -19.40
N VAL A 53 -5.30 15.33 -19.96
CA VAL A 53 -6.46 14.55 -20.41
C VAL A 53 -6.23 13.87 -21.76
N GLN A 54 -5.04 13.91 -22.34
CA GLN A 54 -4.73 13.15 -23.56
C GLN A 54 -3.96 11.86 -23.29
N ARG A 55 -3.41 11.71 -22.08
CA ARG A 55 -2.63 10.53 -21.69
C ARG A 55 -3.40 9.70 -20.68
N PRO A 56 -3.47 8.37 -20.87
CA PRO A 56 -4.06 7.50 -19.87
C PRO A 56 -3.23 7.56 -18.59
N GLY A 57 -3.90 7.41 -17.45
CA GLY A 57 -3.26 7.25 -16.16
C GLY A 57 -2.88 5.80 -15.90
N LYS A 58 -2.39 5.55 -14.70
CA LYS A 58 -2.20 4.20 -14.15
C LYS A 58 -2.94 4.08 -12.85
N LYS A 59 -3.48 2.90 -12.58
CA LYS A 59 -4.08 2.56 -11.30
C LYS A 59 -3.44 1.30 -10.75
N ILE A 60 -3.03 1.36 -9.49
CA ILE A 60 -2.48 0.23 -8.74
C ILE A 60 -3.45 -0.04 -7.60
N ARG A 61 -3.78 -1.31 -7.38
CA ARG A 61 -4.72 -1.72 -6.35
C ARG A 61 -4.12 -2.84 -5.52
N TRP A 62 -4.23 -2.72 -4.21
CA TRP A 62 -3.95 -3.78 -3.25
C TRP A 62 -5.26 -4.20 -2.60
N THR A 63 -5.65 -5.45 -2.82
CA THR A 63 -6.85 -6.03 -2.20
C THR A 63 -6.46 -7.20 -1.33
N THR A 64 -7.22 -7.42 -0.25
CA THR A 64 -7.10 -8.62 0.57
C THR A 64 -7.11 -9.88 -0.30
N ALA A 65 -6.15 -10.77 -0.09
CA ALA A 65 -6.05 -12.02 -0.81
C ALA A 65 -7.16 -12.99 -0.36
N ASP A 66 -7.88 -13.59 -1.31
CA ASP A 66 -8.97 -14.54 -1.04
C ASP A 66 -8.51 -15.79 -0.27
N ALA A 67 -7.24 -16.16 -0.44
CA ALA A 67 -6.60 -17.24 0.26
C ALA A 67 -5.49 -16.66 1.14
N VAL A 68 -5.79 -16.51 2.42
CA VAL A 68 -4.75 -16.35 3.45
C VAL A 68 -4.07 -17.71 3.57
N PRO A 69 -2.74 -17.83 3.41
CA PRO A 69 -2.03 -19.07 3.69
C PRO A 69 -2.47 -19.57 5.07
N GLY A 70 -2.69 -20.88 5.23
CA GLY A 70 -3.21 -21.51 6.46
C GLY A 70 -2.31 -21.28 7.68
N MET A 71 -2.24 -20.04 8.12
CA MET A 71 -1.35 -19.51 9.12
C MET A 71 -2.22 -19.29 10.34
N ASN A 72 -2.06 -20.19 11.30
CA ASN A 72 -2.69 -20.05 12.58
C ASN A 72 -1.73 -19.17 13.40
N PRO A 73 -2.03 -17.88 13.67
CA PRO A 73 -1.19 -17.08 14.52
C PRO A 73 -1.19 -17.75 15.90
N GLY A 74 -0.15 -18.52 16.21
CA GLY A 74 -0.04 -19.26 17.46
C GLY A 74 0.15 -18.36 18.69
N ASN A 75 -0.06 -17.04 18.55
CA ASN A 75 0.09 -16.05 19.61
C ASN A 75 -1.15 -15.13 19.65
N ASN A 76 -1.50 -14.68 20.85
CA ASN A 76 -2.66 -13.81 21.10
C ASN A 76 -2.41 -12.32 20.77
N HIS A 77 -1.30 -12.01 20.08
CA HIS A 77 -0.85 -10.64 19.80
C HIS A 77 -0.67 -10.39 18.29
N THR A 78 -1.08 -11.35 17.45
CA THR A 78 -1.02 -11.26 16.00
C THR A 78 -2.43 -11.23 15.45
N PHE A 79 -2.72 -10.20 14.68
CA PHE A 79 -4.04 -9.90 14.13
C PHE A 79 -3.95 -9.92 12.62
N ILE A 80 -4.91 -10.57 11.97
CA ILE A 80 -4.99 -10.60 10.51
C ILE A 80 -6.04 -9.58 10.10
N GLY A 81 -5.61 -8.55 9.39
CA GLY A 81 -6.48 -7.50 8.88
C GLY A 81 -6.83 -7.67 7.41
N THR A 82 -7.83 -6.93 6.99
CA THR A 82 -8.20 -6.76 5.58
C THR A 82 -7.88 -5.35 5.14
N THR A 83 -7.51 -5.20 3.87
CA THR A 83 -7.26 -3.90 3.27
C THR A 83 -7.76 -3.84 1.84
N HIS A 84 -8.16 -2.62 1.46
CA HIS A 84 -8.40 -2.19 0.10
C HIS A 84 -7.70 -0.85 -0.09
N SER A 85 -6.64 -0.83 -0.89
CA SER A 85 -5.87 0.37 -1.16
C SER A 85 -5.73 0.59 -2.65
N GLU A 86 -5.87 1.83 -3.10
CA GLU A 86 -5.80 2.20 -4.50
C GLU A 86 -4.94 3.45 -4.69
N ILE A 87 -4.08 3.43 -5.70
CA ILE A 87 -3.34 4.60 -6.16
C ILE A 87 -3.72 4.86 -7.61
N CYS A 88 -4.04 6.12 -7.93
CA CYS A 88 -4.16 6.62 -9.29
C CYS A 88 -3.03 7.60 -9.58
N LEU A 89 -2.29 7.34 -10.65
CA LEU A 89 -1.20 8.17 -11.18
C LEU A 89 -1.69 8.84 -12.45
N LEU A 90 -1.73 10.17 -12.47
CA LEU A 90 -2.18 10.95 -13.62
C LEU A 90 -1.06 11.90 -14.07
N HIS A 91 -0.77 11.93 -15.36
CA HIS A 91 0.24 12.83 -15.90
C HIS A 91 -0.22 14.30 -15.82
N GLN A 92 0.70 15.21 -15.52
CA GLN A 92 0.48 16.65 -15.57
C GLN A 92 1.41 17.28 -16.61
N SER A 93 1.14 18.54 -16.97
CA SER A 93 2.12 19.35 -17.70
C SER A 93 3.41 19.50 -16.87
N ASP A 94 4.55 19.66 -17.53
CA ASP A 94 5.88 19.86 -16.92
C ASP A 94 6.52 18.61 -16.29
N ASN A 95 6.27 17.41 -16.83
CA ASN A 95 6.82 16.13 -16.34
C ASN A 95 6.47 15.83 -14.87
N LYS A 96 5.37 16.39 -14.36
CA LYS A 96 4.83 16.10 -13.04
C LYS A 96 3.77 15.00 -13.13
N THR A 97 3.49 14.37 -12.00
CA THR A 97 2.46 13.33 -11.88
C THR A 97 1.61 13.65 -10.66
N ALA A 98 0.30 13.79 -10.88
CA ALA A 98 -0.68 13.86 -9.81
C ALA A 98 -0.88 12.46 -9.24
N VAL A 99 -0.81 12.33 -7.92
CA VAL A 99 -1.03 11.05 -7.24
C VAL A 99 -2.23 11.18 -6.33
N HIS A 100 -3.20 10.30 -6.53
CA HIS A 100 -4.35 10.15 -5.65
C HIS A 100 -4.24 8.79 -4.97
N PHE A 101 -4.08 8.81 -3.66
CA PHE A 101 -4.03 7.60 -2.84
C PHE A 101 -5.26 7.52 -1.95
N GLU A 102 -5.90 6.36 -1.94
CA GLU A 102 -7.01 6.03 -1.06
C GLU A 102 -6.72 4.66 -0.43
N THR A 103 -6.82 4.57 0.89
CA THR A 103 -6.62 3.32 1.62
C THR A 103 -7.74 3.12 2.62
N ASN A 104 -8.24 1.89 2.67
CA ASN A 104 -9.19 1.42 3.65
C ASN A 104 -8.59 0.18 4.30
N ILE A 105 -8.47 0.21 5.63
CA ILE A 105 -7.85 -0.83 6.43
C ILE A 105 -8.83 -1.18 7.53
N SER A 106 -9.16 -2.46 7.63
CA SER A 106 -10.02 -3.01 8.67
C SER A 106 -9.22 -4.04 9.43
N LEU A 107 -9.07 -3.84 10.74
CA LEU A 107 -8.32 -4.72 11.61
C LEU A 107 -9.19 -5.09 12.81
N ASP A 108 -9.52 -6.38 12.91
CA ASP A 108 -10.33 -6.90 14.01
C ASP A 108 -9.40 -7.35 15.14
N PHE A 109 -9.44 -6.61 16.25
CA PHE A 109 -8.70 -6.97 17.45
C PHE A 109 -9.58 -7.79 18.39
N GLN A 110 -9.22 -9.06 18.60
CA GLN A 110 -9.71 -9.78 19.76
C GLN A 110 -8.76 -9.48 20.94
N LEU A 111 -9.04 -8.36 21.62
CA LEU A 111 -8.24 -7.91 22.75
C LEU A 111 -8.31 -8.96 23.87
N SER A 112 -7.16 -9.52 24.24
CA SER A 112 -7.05 -10.36 25.43
C SER A 112 -7.44 -9.53 26.67
N PHE A 113 -7.94 -10.18 27.73
CA PHE A 113 -8.52 -9.53 28.92
C PHE A 113 -7.72 -8.32 29.50
N PRO A 114 -6.38 -8.26 29.44
CA PRO A 114 -5.62 -7.06 29.85
C PRO A 114 -5.72 -5.87 28.91
N LEU A 115 -5.91 -6.09 27.60
CA LEU A 115 -5.99 -5.07 26.56
C LEU A 115 -7.36 -4.38 26.51
N ASN A 116 -8.45 -5.07 26.90
CA ASN A 116 -9.78 -4.47 27.04
C ASN A 116 -9.86 -3.40 28.16
N LEU A 117 -8.85 -3.35 29.04
CA LEU A 117 -8.74 -2.35 30.09
C LEU A 117 -7.83 -1.17 29.69
N MET A 118 -7.31 -1.16 28.46
CA MET A 118 -6.46 -0.07 28.00
C MET A 118 -7.28 1.22 27.79
N PRO A 119 -6.75 2.37 28.24
CA PRO A 119 -7.37 3.66 27.95
C PRO A 119 -7.46 3.89 26.44
N GLU A 120 -8.57 4.47 25.99
CA GLU A 120 -8.81 4.86 24.59
C GLU A 120 -7.64 5.61 23.93
N PRO A 121 -6.93 6.55 24.60
CA PRO A 121 -5.78 7.23 24.01
C PRO A 121 -4.64 6.28 23.56
N MET A 122 -4.45 5.15 24.24
CA MET A 122 -3.43 4.17 23.88
C MET A 122 -3.83 3.37 22.65
N LEU A 123 -5.09 2.92 22.58
CA LEU A 123 -5.62 2.25 21.39
C LEU A 123 -5.55 3.17 20.16
N LYS A 124 -5.84 4.45 20.35
CA LYS A 124 -5.70 5.47 19.31
C LYS A 124 -4.25 5.63 18.85
N PHE A 125 -3.30 5.80 19.77
CA PHE A 125 -1.88 5.93 19.42
C PHE A 125 -1.36 4.75 18.61
N MET A 126 -1.71 3.52 19.02
CA MET A 126 -1.30 2.31 18.31
C MET A 126 -1.91 2.23 16.91
N SER A 127 -3.21 2.54 16.79
CA SER A 127 -3.89 2.60 15.51
C SER A 127 -3.25 3.64 14.58
N ASP A 128 -3.00 4.85 15.08
CA ASP A 128 -2.37 5.94 14.33
C ASP A 128 -0.94 5.55 13.88
N THR A 129 -0.19 4.80 14.71
CA THR A 129 1.16 4.31 14.38
C THR A 129 1.15 3.25 13.28
N ILE A 130 0.25 2.25 13.37
CA ILE A 130 0.09 1.23 12.32
C ILE A 130 -0.29 1.89 11.00
N MET A 131 -1.26 2.82 11.03
CA MET A 131 -1.68 3.55 9.85
C MET A 131 -0.52 4.36 9.26
N SER A 132 0.30 5.02 10.09
CA SER A 132 1.48 5.75 9.61
C SER A 132 2.48 4.85 8.85
N LYS A 133 2.74 3.64 9.35
CA LYS A 133 3.62 2.67 8.67
C LYS A 133 3.03 2.20 7.34
N ILE A 134 1.72 1.95 7.28
CA ILE A 134 1.04 1.57 6.04
C ILE A 134 1.16 2.68 5.00
N MET A 135 0.92 3.93 5.40
CA MET A 135 1.08 5.10 4.52
C MET A 135 2.51 5.23 4.00
N GLN A 136 3.52 4.99 4.86
CA GLN A 136 4.93 5.04 4.47
C GLN A 136 5.26 3.97 3.42
N GLN A 137 4.83 2.74 3.62
CA GLN A 137 5.09 1.63 2.69
C GLN A 137 4.38 1.84 1.33
N ALA A 138 3.15 2.37 1.34
CA ALA A 138 2.45 2.74 0.11
C ALA A 138 3.20 3.86 -0.65
N THR A 139 3.74 4.84 0.08
CA THR A 139 4.54 5.93 -0.49
C THR A 139 5.86 5.44 -1.09
N GLU A 140 6.53 4.49 -0.44
CA GLU A 140 7.76 3.89 -0.95
C GLU A 140 7.50 3.10 -2.24
N SER A 141 6.43 2.29 -2.25
CA SER A 141 5.99 1.57 -3.45
C SER A 141 5.66 2.52 -4.61
N MET A 142 5.04 3.66 -4.31
CA MET A 142 4.78 4.74 -5.27
C MET A 142 6.09 5.28 -5.85
N LEU A 143 7.07 5.64 -5.01
CA LEU A 143 8.34 6.21 -5.48
C LEU A 143 9.08 5.24 -6.39
N CYS A 144 9.09 3.95 -6.06
CA CYS A 144 9.69 2.92 -6.90
C CYS A 144 9.02 2.82 -8.28
N GLN A 145 7.68 2.87 -8.35
CA GLN A 145 6.97 2.78 -9.63
C GLN A 145 7.13 4.05 -10.48
N VAL A 146 7.10 5.23 -9.86
CA VAL A 146 7.33 6.50 -10.54
C VAL A 146 8.78 6.58 -11.05
N GLN A 147 9.75 6.12 -10.27
CA GLN A 147 11.14 5.99 -10.74
C GLN A 147 11.23 5.05 -11.95
N ALA A 148 10.57 3.89 -11.93
CA ALA A 148 10.57 2.97 -13.06
C ALA A 148 9.94 3.59 -14.33
N ASP A 149 8.89 4.41 -14.15
CA ASP A 149 8.20 5.07 -15.26
C ASP A 149 8.96 6.27 -15.83
N ILE A 150 9.65 7.04 -14.97
CA ILE A 150 10.46 8.22 -15.37
C ILE A 150 11.82 7.78 -15.92
N CYS A 151 12.44 6.74 -15.34
CA CYS A 151 13.76 6.24 -15.72
C CYS A 151 13.74 5.23 -16.87
N CYS A 152 12.69 5.21 -17.71
CA CYS A 152 12.76 4.60 -19.04
C CYS A 152 13.62 5.43 -20.03
N SER A 153 14.80 5.89 -19.58
CA SER A 153 16.00 5.92 -20.42
C SER A 153 16.69 4.60 -20.16
N ALA A 154 16.67 3.67 -21.12
CA ALA A 154 17.25 2.34 -20.98
C ALA A 154 18.59 2.40 -20.23
N PRO A 155 18.76 1.70 -19.09
CA PRO A 155 20.11 1.43 -18.64
C PRO A 155 20.70 0.54 -19.72
N ALA A 156 21.62 1.11 -20.52
CA ALA A 156 22.57 0.31 -21.26
C ALA A 156 23.41 -0.42 -20.22
N ILE A 157 22.92 -1.58 -19.77
CA ILE A 157 23.72 -2.53 -19.01
C ILE A 157 24.70 -3.09 -20.03
N SER A 158 25.83 -2.40 -20.20
CA SER A 158 27.01 -2.94 -20.84
C SER A 158 27.54 -4.03 -19.91
N ALA A 159 27.09 -5.26 -20.11
CA ALA A 159 27.69 -6.42 -19.50
C ALA A 159 29.01 -6.70 -20.25
N GLU A 160 30.10 -6.04 -19.83
CA GLU A 160 31.43 -6.57 -20.08
C GLU A 160 31.60 -7.82 -19.20
N GLY A 161 31.52 -8.98 -19.84
CA GLY A 161 31.88 -10.24 -19.21
C GLY A 161 33.40 -10.32 -19.06
N GLU A 162 33.89 -10.25 -17.83
CA GLU A 162 35.21 -10.79 -17.51
C GLU A 162 35.09 -12.32 -17.39
N LYS A 163 35.79 -13.01 -18.30
CA LYS A 163 36.14 -14.42 -18.13
C LYS A 163 37.32 -14.51 -17.18
N LYS A 164 37.16 -15.27 -16.10
CA LYS A 164 38.25 -16.05 -15.50
C LYS A 164 37.73 -17.37 -14.98
#